data_AF-A0A5K0WI59-F1
#
_entry.id   AF-A0A5K0WI59-F1
#
_cell.length_a   1.000
_cell.length_b   1.000
_cell.length_c   1.000
_cell.angle_alpha   90.00
_cell.angle_beta   90.00
_cell.angle_gamma   90.00
#
_symmetry.space_group_name_H-M   'P 1'
#
loop_
_entity.id
_entity.type
_entity.pdbx_description
1 polymer ?
#
loop_
_entity_poly.entity_id
_entity_poly.type
_entity_poly.pdbx_seq_one_letter_code
_entity_poly.pdbx_strand_id
1 'polypeptide(L)'
;VRWVRLVYADFDEFSSDQESLIDSSVCDSLDYLEGFVFTNSDDPLNGCPTVPLAPHQTFDQKCLPEEAGPVLYCLELAFHFRESDDAASMEK
;
A
#
# COMPACT_ATOMS: atom_id res chain seq x y z
N VAL A 1 0.28 13.61 -7.91
CA VAL A 1 -0.37 12.42 -7.27
C VAL A 1 0.66 11.69 -6.46
N ARG A 2 0.29 11.23 -5.26
CA ARG A 2 1.13 10.45 -4.37
C ARG A 2 0.56 9.04 -4.28
N TRP A 3 1.36 8.04 -4.64
CA TRP A 3 0.97 6.63 -4.62
C TRP A 3 1.59 5.96 -3.40
N VAL A 4 0.78 5.16 -2.69
CA VAL A 4 1.19 4.44 -1.49
C VAL A 4 0.72 2.99 -1.61
N ARG A 5 1.60 2.05 -1.27
CA ARG A 5 1.29 0.63 -1.15
C ARG A 5 1.64 0.16 0.25
N LEU A 6 0.71 -0.52 0.90
CA LEU A 6 0.84 -1.10 2.24
C LEU A 6 0.67 -2.60 2.13
N VAL A 7 1.44 -3.38 2.87
CA VAL A 7 1.38 -4.85 2.83
C VAL A 7 0.90 -5.41 4.16
N TYR A 8 -0.08 -6.30 4.08
CA TYR A 8 -0.70 -7.01 5.18
C TYR A 8 -0.44 -8.50 5.04
N ALA A 9 -0.19 -9.16 6.17
CA ALA A 9 -0.06 -10.62 6.24
C ALA A 9 -1.39 -11.30 6.58
N ASP A 10 -2.33 -10.55 7.18
CA ASP A 10 -3.65 -11.03 7.59
C ASP A 10 -4.75 -10.42 6.72
N PHE A 11 -5.74 -11.23 6.36
CA PHE A 11 -6.83 -10.79 5.49
C PHE A 11 -7.85 -9.93 6.22
N ASP A 12 -8.17 -10.28 7.47
CA ASP A 12 -9.20 -9.59 8.24
C ASP A 12 -8.74 -8.15 8.53
N GLU A 13 -7.46 -7.96 8.86
CA GLU A 13 -6.83 -6.62 8.98
C GLU A 13 -6.88 -5.85 7.66
N PHE A 14 -6.49 -6.49 6.55
CA PHE A 14 -6.52 -5.87 5.21
C PHE A 14 -7.93 -5.41 4.81
N SER A 15 -8.94 -6.28 4.93
CA SER A 15 -10.31 -5.93 4.54
C SER A 15 -10.94 -4.91 5.48
N SER A 16 -10.66 -5.01 6.79
CA SER A 16 -11.18 -4.06 7.78
C SER A 16 -10.65 -2.66 7.52
N ASP A 17 -9.36 -2.50 7.25
CA ASP A 17 -8.78 -1.19 6.93
C ASP A 17 -9.30 -0.67 5.58
N GLN A 18 -9.44 -1.55 4.57
CA GLN A 18 -9.99 -1.18 3.27
C GLN A 18 -11.42 -0.65 3.39
N GLU A 19 -12.31 -1.36 4.09
CA GLU A 19 -13.70 -0.95 4.32
C GLU A 19 -13.77 0.34 5.14
N SER A 20 -12.95 0.46 6.18
CA SER A 20 -12.86 1.67 7.01
C SER A 20 -12.45 2.89 6.19
N LEU A 21 -11.45 2.76 5.32
CA LEU A 21 -10.99 3.87 4.45
C LEU A 21 -12.04 4.28 3.42
N ILE A 22 -12.90 3.36 2.98
CA ILE A 22 -14.02 3.64 2.06
C ILE A 22 -15.15 4.38 2.79
N ASP A 23 -15.51 3.94 4.00
CA ASP A 23 -16.60 4.52 4.79
C ASP A 23 -16.21 5.87 5.42
N SER A 24 -14.92 6.01 5.73
CA SER A 24 -14.38 7.17 6.43
C SER A 24 -14.34 8.43 5.54
N SER A 25 -15.16 9.40 5.90
CA SER A 25 -15.03 10.80 5.45
C SER A 25 -13.74 11.48 5.94
N VAL A 26 -12.82 10.78 6.61
CA VAL A 26 -11.58 11.32 7.17
C VAL A 26 -10.47 11.41 6.10
N CYS A 27 -10.65 10.70 4.98
CA CYS A 27 -9.74 10.76 3.85
C CYS A 27 -10.34 11.55 2.68
N ASP A 28 -10.76 12.80 2.92
CA ASP A 28 -11.22 13.74 1.87
C ASP A 28 -10.20 13.93 0.72
N SER A 29 -8.95 13.47 0.90
CA SER A 29 -7.85 13.53 -0.06
C SER A 29 -7.50 12.20 -0.71
N LEU A 30 -8.17 11.10 -0.33
CA LEU A 30 -7.96 9.79 -0.95
C LEU A 30 -8.88 9.68 -2.17
N ASP A 31 -8.30 9.70 -3.36
CA ASP A 31 -9.05 9.67 -4.61
C ASP A 31 -9.13 8.27 -5.21
N TYR A 32 -8.29 7.36 -4.75
CA TYR A 32 -8.21 6.00 -5.26
C TYR A 32 -7.82 5.04 -4.15
N LEU A 33 -8.56 3.93 -4.08
CA LEU A 33 -8.31 2.83 -3.18
C LEU A 33 -8.62 1.53 -3.92
N GLU A 34 -7.63 0.65 -3.98
CA GLU A 34 -7.73 -0.71 -4.50
C GLU A 34 -6.91 -1.66 -3.63
N GLY A 35 -6.85 -2.93 -4.02
CA GLY A 35 -5.91 -3.87 -3.44
C GLY A 35 -5.77 -5.12 -4.30
N PHE A 36 -4.67 -5.84 -4.09
CA PHE A 36 -4.41 -7.08 -4.79
C PHE A 36 -3.73 -8.11 -3.87
N VAL A 37 -3.89 -9.38 -4.23
CA VAL A 37 -3.25 -10.51 -3.55
C VAL A 37 -2.03 -10.94 -4.35
N PHE A 38 -0.92 -11.20 -3.66
CA PHE A 38 0.30 -11.70 -4.27
C PHE A 38 0.90 -12.81 -3.43
N THR A 39 1.79 -13.61 -4.03
CA THR A 39 2.43 -14.74 -3.35
C THR A 39 3.55 -14.26 -2.44
N ASN A 40 3.65 -14.84 -1.25
CA ASN A 40 4.80 -14.64 -0.35
C ASN A 40 6.01 -15.41 -0.89
N SER A 41 6.58 -14.92 -1.99
CA SER A 41 7.69 -15.55 -2.70
C SER A 41 8.53 -14.52 -3.47
N ASP A 42 9.72 -14.91 -3.87
CA ASP A 42 10.59 -14.13 -4.76
C ASP A 42 10.24 -14.28 -6.25
N ASP A 43 9.06 -14.81 -6.59
CA ASP A 43 8.62 -14.93 -7.98
C ASP A 43 8.47 -13.53 -8.61
N PRO A 44 9.12 -13.25 -9.75
CA PRO A 44 9.13 -11.91 -10.33
C PRO A 44 7.80 -11.50 -10.98
N LEU A 45 6.86 -12.43 -11.18
CA LEU A 45 5.59 -12.18 -11.87
C LEU A 45 4.41 -12.07 -10.91
N ASN A 46 4.42 -12.86 -9.83
CA ASN A 46 3.32 -12.96 -8.87
C ASN A 46 3.76 -12.80 -7.41
N GLY A 47 5.04 -12.57 -7.15
CA GLY A 47 5.62 -12.51 -5.81
C GLY A 47 5.85 -11.09 -5.28
N CYS A 48 6.57 -11.02 -4.18
CA CYS A 48 7.00 -9.78 -3.51
C CYS A 48 7.67 -8.74 -4.44
N PRO A 49 8.44 -9.13 -5.47
CA PRO A 49 9.03 -8.17 -6.42
C PRO A 49 8.02 -7.33 -7.21
N THR A 50 6.73 -7.69 -7.25
CA THR A 50 5.69 -6.95 -7.98
C THR A 50 5.11 -5.76 -7.19
N VAL A 51 5.40 -5.68 -5.90
CA VAL A 51 4.83 -4.70 -4.97
C VAL A 51 5.50 -3.31 -5.03
N PRO A 52 6.83 -3.17 -5.13
CA PRO A 52 7.48 -1.85 -5.15
C PRO A 52 7.02 -0.97 -6.31
N LEU A 53 6.88 0.34 -6.07
CA LEU A 53 6.40 1.30 -7.07
C LEU A 53 7.53 1.85 -7.96
N ALA A 54 8.77 1.81 -7.47
CA ALA A 54 9.92 2.38 -8.17
C ALA A 54 11.06 1.35 -8.32
N PRO A 55 11.86 1.41 -9.41
CA PRO A 55 12.92 0.43 -9.68
C PRO A 55 14.03 0.35 -8.63
N HIS A 56 14.17 1.38 -7.79
CA HIS A 56 15.18 1.45 -6.73
C HIS A 56 14.66 0.94 -5.37
N GLN A 57 13.36 0.63 -5.28
CA GLN A 57 12.76 0.09 -4.07
C GLN A 57 12.80 -1.44 -4.11
N THR A 58 13.07 -2.05 -2.97
CA THR A 58 13.06 -3.50 -2.79
C THR A 58 12.07 -3.86 -1.70
N PHE A 59 11.38 -4.99 -1.87
CA PHE A 59 10.55 -5.54 -0.81
C PHE A 59 11.43 -6.29 0.19
N ASP A 60 11.46 -5.85 1.45
CA ASP A 60 12.19 -6.56 2.50
C ASP A 60 11.27 -7.58 3.18
N GLN A 61 11.43 -8.85 2.81
CA GLN A 61 10.68 -9.96 3.42
C GLN A 61 10.94 -10.11 4.91
N LYS A 62 12.04 -9.58 5.46
CA LYS A 62 12.32 -9.63 6.89
C LYS A 62 11.37 -8.77 7.72
N CYS A 63 10.64 -7.86 7.09
CA CYS A 63 9.60 -7.07 7.74
C CYS A 63 8.30 -7.85 7.94
N LEU A 64 8.17 -9.04 7.32
CA LEU A 64 6.99 -9.88 7.48
C LEU A 64 7.04 -10.65 8.81
N PRO A 65 5.89 -10.86 9.46
CA PRO A 65 5.80 -11.74 10.62
C PRO A 65 6.14 -13.19 10.25
N GLU A 66 6.66 -13.97 11.20
CA GLU A 66 7.01 -15.38 10.97
C GLU A 66 5.78 -16.23 10.62
N GLU A 67 4.60 -15.81 11.07
CA GLU A 67 3.31 -16.46 10.83
C GLU A 67 2.69 -16.10 9.48
N ALA A 68 3.35 -15.26 8.67
CA ALA A 68 2.85 -14.85 7.37
C ALA A 68 2.56 -16.05 6.46
N GLY A 69 1.37 -16.07 5.90
CA GLY A 69 0.90 -17.15 5.02
C GLY A 69 1.62 -17.18 3.66
N PRO A 70 1.21 -18.12 2.78
CA PRO A 70 1.75 -18.23 1.42
C PRO A 70 1.30 -17.10 0.48
N VAL A 71 0.34 -16.27 0.91
CA VAL A 71 -0.15 -15.11 0.19
C VAL A 71 -0.16 -13.90 1.12
N LEU A 72 0.00 -12.72 0.54
CA LEU A 72 -0.01 -11.43 1.19
C LEU A 72 -0.96 -10.50 0.45
N TYR A 73 -1.38 -9.43 1.14
CA TYR A 73 -2.36 -8.48 0.63
C TYR A 73 -1.71 -7.11 0.51
N CYS A 74 -1.79 -6.50 -0.66
CA CYS A 74 -1.34 -5.14 -0.89
C CYS A 74 -2.55 -4.21 -0.97
N LEU A 75 -2.61 -3.22 -0.09
CA LEU A 75 -3.55 -2.11 -0.16
C LEU A 75 -2.90 -0.98 -0.97
N GLU A 76 -3.55 -0.54 -2.03
CA GLU A 76 -3.04 0.49 -2.95
C GLU A 76 -3.89 1.75 -2.84
N LEU A 77 -3.23 2.88 -2.59
CA LEU A 77 -3.85 4.18 -2.32
C LEU A 77 -3.24 5.25 -3.21
N ALA A 78 -4.05 6.18 -3.71
CA ALA A 78 -3.55 7.39 -4.36
C ALA A 78 -4.23 8.67 -3.85
N PHE A 79 -3.41 9.68 -3.63
CA PHE A 79 -3.81 11.01 -3.18
C PHE A 79 -3.45 12.04 -4.25
N HIS A 80 -4.44 12.80 -4.72
CA HIS A 80 -4.22 13.96 -5.57
C HIS A 80 -3.83 15.14 -4.70
N PHE A 81 -2.83 15.87 -5.17
CA PHE A 81 -2.41 17.12 -4.56
C PHE A 81 -2.22 18.14 -5.67
N ARG A 82 -2.42 19.41 -5.33
CA ARG A 82 -2.14 20.52 -6.25
C ARG A 82 -0.69 20.95 -6.01
N GLU A 83 0.03 21.26 -7.08
CA GLU A 83 1.44 21.67 -7.02
C GLU A 83 1.67 22.90 -6.11
N SER A 84 0.63 23.70 -5.86
CA SER A 84 0.65 24.85 -4.93
C SER A 84 0.70 24.47 -3.45
N ASP A 85 0.39 23.23 -3.07
CA ASP A 85 0.44 22.75 -1.68
C ASP A 85 1.86 22.34 -1.24
N ASP A 86 2.75 22.01 -2.18
CA ASP A 86 4.15 21.64 -1.89
C ASP A 86 4.98 22.81 -1.34
N ALA A 87 4.63 24.05 -1.70
CA ALA A 87 5.31 25.25 -1.19
C ALA A 87 5.00 25.54 0.29
N ALA A 88 3.92 24.98 0.85
CA ALA A 88 3.50 25.22 2.23
C ALA A 88 3.96 24.12 3.21
N SER A 89 4.39 22.95 2.72
CA SER A 89 4.80 21.81 3.57
C SER A 89 6.30 21.65 3.77
N MET A 90 7.14 22.52 3.20
CA MET A 90 8.58 22.58 3.48
C MET A 90 8.97 23.60 4.57
N GLU A 91 8.00 24.09 5.36
CA GLU A 91 8.23 24.89 6.58
C GLU A 91 7.34 24.38 7.72
N LYS A 92 7.69 23.24 8.34
CA LYS A 92 7.48 23.04 9.79
C LYS A 92 8.27 21.88 10.36
#